data_AF-A0A8J7ZBB6-F1
#
_entry.id   AF-A0A8J7ZBB6-F1
#
_cell.length_a   1.000
_cell.length_b   1.000
_cell.length_c   1.000
_cell.angle_alpha   90.00
_cell.angle_beta   90.00
_cell.angle_gamma   90.00
#
_symmetry.space_group_name_H-M   'P 1'
#
loop_
_entity.id
_entity.type
_entity.pdbx_description
1 polymer ?
#
loop_
_entity_poly.entity_id
_entity_poly.type
_entity_poly.pdbx_seq_one_letter_code
_entity_poly.pdbx_strand_id
1 'polypeptide(L)'
;MPEYIINDEWILKRVSKGSSSFSDWVNDLVGKVKESIADSHPEKVAELEESKKHLPDLVNLEEKLKKAQDNIKRQSEKIKGLGSIGGIIQNIGAQIESQIKDQLGASLEKSGIPGMDINVDLLTGKRKSLADALYDVAKDRGIDSEDILYLIKSLPDLESFLYSTSAGKFYRDHTEHQLRVAVLGDFILEQDFGQGTLLNYISDITEIDKHSLKEELWWITGLIHDIGYPLQKMTKSINYSILNQILKCYPMLDLSVIPFEITLSKENLMPYIEILEENLSKEAKQLIRIGAGLNTNGLPVAQSHNFVSSSNGHQEYNHSSEIELDHGVIGALSILKNLGTPEEIINKKDEIFGYIKVAQAIALHNFKDKLQDYNFTKNPLAFLLILIDEMQEWGRPISMQFRDSYFTTELKKFTLLDEIHLTIDEYQWLMAFKKMEAKKLINFDFGFYSQSKELAFSRLIRDSDLTETRIVLQDYDIELKKPSKKVDWKLALEEVSSELIKDGKSVSLDEVEKNKDDIDKLVEKLASQEIGKPREKLLTEFYIVI
;
A
#
# COMPACT_ATOMS: atom_id res chain seq x y z
N MET A 1 -20.36 -7.77 -16.86
CA MET A 1 -20.20 -6.69 -15.88
C MET A 1 -18.72 -6.68 -15.50
N PRO A 2 -18.01 -5.56 -15.56
CA PRO A 2 -16.61 -5.51 -15.20
C PRO A 2 -16.49 -5.66 -13.69
N GLU A 3 -15.98 -6.81 -13.27
CA GLU A 3 -15.62 -7.10 -11.88
C GLU A 3 -14.11 -6.88 -11.73
N TYR A 4 -13.73 -6.11 -10.71
CA TYR A 4 -12.34 -5.79 -10.43
C TYR A 4 -11.90 -6.45 -9.14
N ILE A 5 -10.78 -7.17 -9.20
CA ILE A 5 -10.08 -7.67 -8.02
C ILE A 5 -8.92 -6.72 -7.75
N ILE A 6 -9.09 -5.85 -6.76
CA ILE A 6 -8.12 -4.83 -6.35
C ILE A 6 -7.22 -5.42 -5.27
N ASN A 7 -5.95 -5.63 -5.62
CA ASN A 7 -4.90 -6.13 -4.73
C ASN A 7 -3.54 -5.54 -5.15
N ASP A 8 -2.46 -5.92 -4.48
CA ASP A 8 -1.12 -5.37 -4.78
C ASP A 8 -0.63 -5.67 -6.20
N GLU A 9 -1.00 -6.81 -6.79
CA GLU A 9 -0.68 -7.12 -8.19
C GLU A 9 -1.41 -6.18 -9.15
N TRP A 10 -2.67 -5.86 -8.85
CA TRP A 10 -3.46 -4.89 -9.62
C TRP A 10 -2.83 -3.48 -9.54
N ILE A 11 -2.38 -3.07 -8.35
CA ILE A 11 -1.68 -1.79 -8.14
C ILE A 11 -0.43 -1.71 -9.00
N LEU A 12 0.44 -2.73 -8.92
CA LEU A 12 1.68 -2.77 -9.71
C LEU A 12 1.41 -2.74 -11.22
N LYS A 13 0.40 -3.47 -11.70
CA LYS A 13 -0.01 -3.44 -13.11
C LYS A 13 -0.49 -2.07 -13.53
N ARG A 14 -1.18 -1.32 -12.66
CA ARG A 14 -1.70 0.00 -12.99
C ARG A 14 -0.61 1.06 -13.02
N VAL A 15 0.30 1.03 -12.04
CA VAL A 15 1.48 1.88 -12.00
C VAL A 15 2.37 1.64 -13.24
N SER A 16 2.64 0.37 -13.57
CA SER A 16 3.49 0.01 -14.72
C SER A 16 2.86 0.25 -16.10
N LYS A 17 1.53 0.30 -16.22
CA LYS A 17 0.85 0.61 -17.49
C LYS A 17 0.83 2.11 -17.81
N GLY A 18 0.75 2.96 -16.78
CA GLY A 18 0.79 4.42 -16.95
C GLY A 18 2.21 4.97 -17.04
N SER A 19 3.15 4.29 -16.39
CA SER A 19 4.57 4.62 -16.47
C SER A 19 5.14 4.19 -17.83
N SER A 20 5.34 5.15 -18.72
CA SER A 20 6.25 4.92 -19.85
C SER A 20 7.63 4.54 -19.29
N SER A 21 8.03 5.04 -18.11
CA SER A 21 9.31 4.74 -17.49
C SER A 21 9.57 3.28 -17.13
N PHE A 22 8.60 2.36 -16.98
CA PHE A 22 8.96 0.93 -16.85
C PHE A 22 9.30 0.31 -18.22
N SER A 23 8.48 0.59 -19.23
CA SER A 23 8.73 0.11 -20.60
C SER A 23 9.96 0.79 -21.20
N ASP A 24 10.11 2.08 -20.92
CA ASP A 24 11.26 2.92 -21.24
C ASP A 24 12.45 2.55 -20.37
N TRP A 25 12.30 2.09 -19.13
CA TRP A 25 13.39 1.51 -18.34
C TRP A 25 13.86 0.20 -18.96
N VAL A 26 12.96 -0.66 -19.45
CA VAL A 26 13.35 -1.85 -20.22
C VAL A 26 14.04 -1.44 -21.53
N ASN A 27 13.52 -0.45 -22.23
CA ASN A 27 14.12 0.03 -23.48
C ASN A 27 15.46 0.77 -23.25
N ASP A 28 15.62 1.48 -22.14
CA ASP A 28 16.82 2.20 -21.68
C ASP A 28 17.86 1.20 -21.18
N LEU A 29 17.44 0.13 -20.50
CA LEU A 29 18.30 -1.00 -20.16
C LEU A 29 18.83 -1.65 -21.44
N VAL A 30 17.97 -1.92 -22.42
CA VAL A 30 18.36 -2.44 -23.73
C VAL A 30 19.26 -1.46 -24.48
N GLY A 31 19.02 -0.15 -24.35
CA GLY A 31 19.82 0.92 -24.93
C GLY A 31 21.22 0.99 -24.34
N LYS A 32 21.34 1.06 -23.01
CA LYS A 32 22.60 1.10 -22.27
C LYS A 32 23.43 -0.16 -22.43
N VAL A 33 22.79 -1.32 -22.57
CA VAL A 33 23.49 -2.56 -22.94
C VAL A 33 24.09 -2.46 -24.34
N LYS A 34 23.36 -1.89 -25.31
CA LYS A 34 23.89 -1.67 -26.66
C LYS A 34 25.03 -0.65 -26.67
N GLU A 35 24.91 0.45 -25.93
CA GLU A 35 25.96 1.48 -25.82
C GLU A 35 27.21 0.94 -25.11
N SER A 36 27.07 0.21 -24.01
CA SER A 36 28.21 -0.39 -23.31
C SER A 36 28.96 -1.41 -24.18
N ILE A 37 28.24 -2.18 -25.01
CA ILE A 37 28.84 -3.06 -26.00
C ILE A 37 29.52 -2.24 -27.11
N ALA A 38 28.92 -1.13 -27.55
CA ALA A 38 29.49 -0.23 -28.57
C ALA A 38 30.79 0.45 -28.12
N ASP A 39 30.85 0.90 -26.87
CA ASP A 39 32.01 1.60 -26.32
C ASP A 39 33.19 0.65 -26.06
N SER A 40 32.89 -0.59 -25.71
CA SER A 40 33.91 -1.58 -25.32
C SER A 40 34.39 -2.42 -26.50
N HIS A 41 33.51 -2.66 -27.48
CA HIS A 41 33.74 -3.52 -28.66
C HIS A 41 33.02 -2.96 -29.90
N PRO A 42 33.43 -1.78 -30.42
CA PRO A 42 32.76 -1.13 -31.54
C PRO A 42 32.69 -1.99 -32.81
N GLU A 43 33.67 -2.88 -33.01
CA GLU A 43 33.70 -3.85 -34.11
C GLU A 43 32.57 -4.89 -34.04
N LYS A 44 32.11 -5.25 -32.83
CA LYS A 44 31.02 -6.21 -32.63
C LYS A 44 29.64 -5.58 -32.81
N VAL A 45 29.51 -4.25 -32.71
CA VAL A 45 28.25 -3.55 -32.96
C VAL A 45 27.92 -3.49 -34.44
N ALA A 46 28.92 -3.30 -35.30
CA ALA A 46 28.75 -3.44 -36.75
C ALA A 46 28.34 -4.88 -37.13
N GLU A 47 28.97 -5.89 -36.50
CA GLU A 47 28.59 -7.31 -36.66
C GLU A 47 27.17 -7.61 -36.12
N LEU A 48 26.74 -7.00 -35.01
CA LEU A 48 25.40 -7.11 -34.41
C LEU A 48 24.29 -6.46 -35.27
N GLU A 49 24.57 -5.29 -35.86
CA GLU A 49 23.67 -4.59 -36.77
C GLU A 49 23.55 -5.31 -38.12
N GLU A 50 24.66 -5.86 -38.63
CA GLU A 50 24.69 -6.63 -39.89
C GLU A 50 24.08 -8.04 -39.71
N SER A 51 24.22 -8.63 -38.52
CA SER A 51 23.65 -9.93 -38.16
C SER A 51 22.16 -9.93 -37.78
N LYS A 52 21.54 -8.77 -37.49
CA LYS A 52 20.07 -8.64 -37.36
C LYS A 52 19.33 -9.20 -38.58
N LYS A 53 19.97 -9.26 -39.75
CA LYS A 53 19.40 -9.82 -40.98
C LYS A 53 19.55 -11.35 -41.12
N HIS A 54 20.47 -12.00 -40.39
CA HIS A 54 20.84 -13.39 -40.65
C HIS A 54 21.10 -14.29 -39.43
N LEU A 55 20.86 -13.86 -38.20
CA LEU A 55 21.06 -14.70 -37.02
C LEU A 55 19.75 -15.14 -36.33
N PRO A 56 19.43 -16.45 -36.33
CA PRO A 56 18.35 -17.03 -35.52
C PRO A 56 18.53 -16.80 -34.01
N ASP A 57 19.74 -16.54 -33.53
CA ASP A 57 20.03 -16.48 -32.09
C ASP A 57 19.58 -15.18 -31.39
N LEU A 58 19.41 -14.07 -32.13
CA LEU A 58 18.81 -12.83 -31.59
C LEU A 58 17.28 -12.92 -31.57
N VAL A 59 16.67 -13.53 -32.59
CA VAL A 59 15.26 -13.93 -32.55
C VAL A 59 15.02 -14.92 -31.41
N ASN A 60 15.98 -15.81 -31.17
CA ASN A 60 15.95 -16.73 -30.04
C ASN A 60 16.14 -15.99 -28.71
N LEU A 61 16.93 -14.91 -28.64
CA LEU A 61 17.05 -14.06 -27.45
C LEU A 61 15.74 -13.31 -27.17
N GLU A 62 15.10 -12.75 -28.20
CA GLU A 62 13.82 -12.06 -28.09
C GLU A 62 12.68 -13.05 -27.73
N GLU A 63 12.67 -14.24 -28.34
CA GLU A 63 11.76 -15.34 -28.01
C GLU A 63 12.06 -15.93 -26.62
N LYS A 64 13.32 -15.92 -26.17
CA LYS A 64 13.72 -16.33 -24.81
C LYS A 64 13.38 -15.27 -23.76
N LEU A 65 13.51 -13.98 -24.08
CA LEU A 65 13.03 -12.87 -23.24
C LEU A 65 11.51 -12.95 -23.12
N LYS A 66 10.80 -13.23 -24.22
CA LYS A 66 9.37 -13.48 -24.20
C LYS A 66 9.01 -14.73 -23.38
N LYS A 67 9.78 -15.82 -23.49
CA LYS A 67 9.60 -17.02 -22.64
C LYS A 67 9.91 -16.73 -21.18
N ALA A 68 10.93 -15.94 -20.87
CA ALA A 68 11.25 -15.51 -19.51
C ALA A 68 10.12 -14.64 -18.96
N GLN A 69 9.58 -13.71 -19.76
CA GLN A 69 8.40 -12.90 -19.44
C GLN A 69 7.16 -13.77 -19.19
N ASP A 70 6.92 -14.81 -20.00
CA ASP A 70 5.85 -15.80 -19.80
C ASP A 70 6.09 -16.68 -18.56
N ASN A 71 7.35 -17.00 -18.25
CA ASN A 71 7.71 -17.78 -17.06
C ASN A 71 7.57 -16.94 -15.78
N ILE A 72 7.93 -15.66 -15.83
CA ILE A 72 7.66 -14.66 -14.79
C ILE A 72 6.15 -14.54 -14.58
N LYS A 73 5.36 -14.48 -15.65
CA LYS A 73 3.90 -14.47 -15.57
C LYS A 73 3.34 -15.72 -14.88
N ARG A 74 3.84 -16.91 -15.23
CA ARG A 74 3.47 -18.19 -14.59
C ARG A 74 3.96 -18.35 -13.16
N GLN A 75 5.14 -17.83 -12.83
CA GLN A 75 5.71 -17.87 -11.47
C GLN A 75 4.98 -16.86 -10.57
N SER A 76 4.68 -15.66 -11.08
CA SER A 76 3.80 -14.68 -10.45
C SER A 76 2.44 -15.31 -10.12
N GLU A 77 1.85 -16.07 -11.05
CA GLU A 77 0.62 -16.84 -10.81
C GLU A 77 0.74 -17.89 -9.68
N LYS A 78 1.91 -18.50 -9.48
CA LYS A 78 2.18 -19.43 -8.37
C LYS A 78 2.48 -18.73 -7.04
N ILE A 79 2.98 -17.49 -7.09
CA ILE A 79 3.37 -16.66 -5.94
C ILE A 79 2.20 -15.84 -5.39
N LYS A 80 1.05 -15.79 -6.09
CA LYS A 80 -0.23 -15.21 -5.64
C LYS A 80 -0.69 -15.60 -4.23
N GLY A 81 -0.11 -16.63 -3.60
CA GLY A 81 -0.37 -17.01 -2.21
C GLY A 81 0.50 -16.35 -1.13
N LEU A 82 1.49 -15.50 -1.48
CA LEU A 82 2.47 -14.96 -0.53
C LEU A 82 2.46 -13.43 -0.55
N GLY A 83 1.82 -12.83 0.46
CA GLY A 83 1.75 -11.38 0.62
C GLY A 83 3.06 -10.75 1.09
N SER A 84 3.58 -9.81 0.28
CA SER A 84 4.27 -8.55 0.63
C SER A 84 4.98 -8.06 -0.64
N ILE A 85 4.75 -6.79 -1.02
CA ILE A 85 5.30 -6.16 -2.23
C ILE A 85 6.83 -6.28 -2.27
N GLY A 86 7.47 -6.14 -1.11
CA GLY A 86 8.91 -6.25 -0.95
C GLY A 86 9.48 -7.61 -1.34
N GLY A 87 8.81 -8.74 -1.07
CA GLY A 87 9.34 -10.07 -1.40
C GLY A 87 9.19 -10.47 -2.87
N ILE A 88 8.14 -9.97 -3.53
CA ILE A 88 7.81 -10.29 -4.93
C ILE A 88 8.84 -9.67 -5.88
N ILE A 89 9.16 -8.39 -5.69
CA ILE A 89 10.18 -7.68 -6.48
C ILE A 89 11.56 -8.34 -6.31
N GLN A 90 11.86 -8.82 -5.09
CA GLN A 90 13.13 -9.46 -4.77
C GLN A 90 13.34 -10.80 -5.48
N ASN A 91 12.31 -11.65 -5.50
CA ASN A 91 12.41 -12.98 -6.11
C ASN A 91 12.41 -12.92 -7.64
N ILE A 92 11.63 -12.01 -8.23
CA ILE A 92 11.61 -11.79 -9.68
C ILE A 92 12.96 -11.20 -10.13
N GLY A 93 13.48 -10.19 -9.43
CA GLY A 93 14.79 -9.60 -9.72
C GLY A 93 15.92 -10.62 -9.62
N ALA A 94 15.96 -11.43 -8.56
CA ALA A 94 17.01 -12.44 -8.37
C ALA A 94 16.95 -13.58 -9.42
N GLN A 95 15.76 -14.00 -9.86
CA GLN A 95 15.63 -15.01 -10.92
C GLN A 95 16.00 -14.46 -12.30
N ILE A 96 15.60 -13.23 -12.61
CA ILE A 96 16.02 -12.55 -13.86
C ILE A 96 17.53 -12.36 -13.84
N GLU A 97 18.09 -11.88 -12.73
CA GLU A 97 19.54 -11.74 -12.53
C GLU A 97 20.28 -13.07 -12.75
N SER A 98 19.82 -14.18 -12.14
CA SER A 98 20.42 -15.50 -12.35
C SER A 98 20.30 -15.95 -13.79
N GLN A 99 19.14 -15.81 -14.45
CA GLN A 99 18.97 -16.24 -15.84
C GLN A 99 19.79 -15.38 -16.82
N ILE A 100 19.88 -14.07 -16.58
CA ILE A 100 20.73 -13.16 -17.35
C ILE A 100 22.19 -13.51 -17.11
N LYS A 101 22.65 -13.65 -15.86
CA LYS A 101 24.03 -14.03 -15.53
C LYS A 101 24.43 -15.37 -16.13
N ASP A 102 23.58 -16.39 -16.03
CA ASP A 102 23.88 -17.72 -16.53
C ASP A 102 23.93 -17.76 -18.07
N GLN A 103 23.07 -17.00 -18.75
CA GLN A 103 22.95 -17.04 -20.21
C GLN A 103 23.86 -16.04 -20.94
N LEU A 104 23.99 -14.80 -20.43
CA LEU A 104 24.97 -13.83 -20.92
C LEU A 104 26.38 -14.25 -20.50
N GLY A 105 26.58 -14.74 -19.27
CA GLY A 105 27.89 -15.23 -18.81
C GLY A 105 28.42 -16.34 -19.71
N ALA A 106 27.61 -17.36 -20.01
CA ALA A 106 28.00 -18.45 -20.91
C ALA A 106 28.23 -18.00 -22.37
N SER A 107 27.52 -16.96 -22.84
CA SER A 107 27.68 -16.42 -24.20
C SER A 107 28.89 -15.49 -24.30
N LEU A 108 29.20 -14.74 -23.24
CA LEU A 108 30.37 -13.86 -23.12
C LEU A 108 31.65 -14.67 -22.94
N GLU A 109 31.62 -15.75 -22.14
CA GLU A 109 32.72 -16.71 -22.04
C GLU A 109 33.02 -17.38 -23.39
N LYS A 110 31.99 -17.80 -24.13
CA LYS A 110 32.16 -18.41 -25.46
C LYS A 110 32.66 -17.44 -26.52
N SER A 111 32.37 -16.14 -26.38
CA SER A 111 32.81 -15.12 -27.33
C SER A 111 34.19 -14.54 -27.02
N GLY A 112 34.90 -15.14 -26.05
CA GLY A 112 36.32 -14.90 -25.79
C GLY A 112 36.63 -13.52 -25.23
N ILE A 113 35.67 -12.88 -24.55
CA ILE A 113 35.87 -11.61 -23.85
C ILE A 113 35.99 -11.93 -22.34
N PRO A 114 37.20 -12.10 -21.78
CA PRO A 114 37.36 -12.37 -20.36
C PRO A 114 37.31 -11.06 -19.59
N GLY A 115 36.43 -10.98 -18.59
CA GLY A 115 36.49 -9.93 -17.57
C GLY A 115 35.93 -8.56 -18.00
N MET A 116 34.91 -8.53 -18.86
CA MET A 116 34.06 -7.35 -18.95
C MET A 116 33.31 -7.26 -17.61
N ASP A 117 33.80 -6.42 -16.70
CA ASP A 117 33.16 -6.07 -15.43
C ASP A 117 31.96 -5.17 -15.77
N ILE A 118 30.98 -5.77 -16.47
CA ILE A 118 29.72 -5.10 -16.75
C ILE A 118 29.14 -4.85 -15.38
N ASN A 119 28.98 -3.58 -15.01
CA ASN A 119 28.46 -3.19 -13.71
C ASN A 119 27.09 -3.84 -13.53
N VAL A 120 27.12 -5.01 -12.89
CA VAL A 120 25.99 -5.93 -12.81
C VAL A 120 24.84 -5.22 -12.11
N ASP A 121 25.13 -4.31 -11.18
CA ASP A 121 24.14 -3.46 -10.52
C ASP A 121 23.28 -2.62 -11.49
N LEU A 122 23.85 -2.19 -12.61
CA LEU A 122 23.14 -1.43 -13.66
C LEU A 122 22.28 -2.36 -14.54
N LEU A 123 22.68 -3.63 -14.67
CA LEU A 123 22.06 -4.66 -15.50
C LEU A 123 21.03 -5.53 -14.75
N THR A 124 21.20 -5.71 -13.44
CA THR A 124 20.33 -6.51 -12.56
C THR A 124 19.23 -5.68 -11.94
N GLY A 125 19.22 -4.37 -12.20
CA GLY A 125 18.34 -3.44 -11.52
C GLY A 125 18.61 -3.52 -10.02
N LYS A 126 19.80 -3.08 -9.57
CA LYS A 126 20.07 -2.82 -8.15
C LYS A 126 18.82 -2.16 -7.60
N ARG A 127 18.11 -2.89 -6.71
CA ARG A 127 16.71 -2.66 -6.33
C ARG A 127 16.46 -1.15 -6.32
N LYS A 128 15.69 -0.62 -7.28
CA LYS A 128 15.19 0.75 -7.14
C LYS A 128 14.55 0.78 -5.77
N SER A 129 15.03 1.68 -4.92
CA SER A 129 14.43 1.82 -3.61
C SER A 129 12.96 2.18 -3.83
N LEU A 130 12.08 1.87 -2.87
CA LEU A 130 10.68 2.32 -2.96
C LEU A 130 10.61 3.84 -3.20
N ALA A 131 11.56 4.59 -2.63
CA ALA A 131 11.72 6.03 -2.85
C ALA A 131 11.96 6.38 -4.32
N ASP A 132 12.90 5.70 -5.00
CA ASP A 132 13.19 5.97 -6.41
C ASP A 132 12.02 5.57 -7.31
N ALA A 133 11.33 4.46 -7.00
CA ALA A 133 10.14 4.06 -7.73
C ALA A 133 8.99 5.07 -7.58
N LEU A 134 8.75 5.57 -6.36
CA LEU A 134 7.75 6.61 -6.11
C LEU A 134 8.10 7.93 -6.81
N TYR A 135 9.39 8.30 -6.81
CA TYR A 135 9.89 9.47 -7.51
C TYR A 135 9.66 9.39 -9.02
N ASP A 136 10.00 8.25 -9.65
CA ASP A 136 9.80 8.06 -11.08
C ASP A 136 8.32 8.09 -11.46
N VAL A 137 7.47 7.42 -10.67
CA VAL A 137 6.01 7.44 -10.88
C VAL A 137 5.47 8.85 -10.72
N ALA A 138 5.91 9.62 -9.73
CA ALA A 138 5.48 11.00 -9.55
C ALA A 138 5.86 11.89 -10.75
N LYS A 139 7.07 11.72 -11.28
CA LYS A 139 7.50 12.43 -12.50
C LYS A 139 6.72 12.04 -13.75
N ASP A 140 6.50 10.73 -13.96
CA ASP A 140 5.69 10.24 -15.08
C ASP A 140 4.26 10.80 -15.07
N ARG A 141 3.80 11.19 -13.88
CA ARG A 141 2.49 11.80 -13.61
C ARG A 141 2.50 13.33 -13.71
N GLY A 142 3.61 13.94 -14.14
CA GLY A 142 3.73 15.38 -14.36
C GLY A 142 3.99 16.20 -13.10
N ILE A 143 4.37 15.57 -11.98
CA ILE A 143 4.80 16.29 -10.79
C ILE A 143 6.23 16.78 -11.01
N ASP A 144 6.39 18.07 -11.32
CA ASP A 144 7.69 18.67 -11.65
C ASP A 144 8.32 19.47 -10.49
N SER A 145 7.56 19.76 -9.42
CA SER A 145 8.08 20.47 -8.25
C SER A 145 9.16 19.65 -7.53
N GLU A 146 10.41 20.13 -7.57
CA GLU A 146 11.55 19.45 -6.93
C GLU A 146 11.34 19.23 -5.43
N ASP A 147 10.72 20.20 -4.75
CA ASP A 147 10.42 20.14 -3.32
C ASP A 147 9.35 19.08 -2.98
N ILE A 148 8.30 18.98 -3.80
CA ILE A 148 7.26 17.95 -3.64
C ILE A 148 7.83 16.56 -3.95
N LEU A 149 8.64 16.45 -5.01
CA LEU A 149 9.34 15.22 -5.35
C LEU A 149 10.31 14.79 -4.24
N TYR A 150 10.96 15.73 -3.57
CA TYR A 150 11.80 15.45 -2.40
C TYR A 150 10.97 14.87 -1.25
N LEU A 151 9.79 15.43 -0.95
CA LEU A 151 8.89 14.86 0.07
C LEU A 151 8.49 13.42 -0.26
N ILE A 152 8.11 13.15 -1.51
CA ILE A 152 7.74 11.80 -1.97
C ILE A 152 8.93 10.84 -1.83
N LYS A 153 10.12 11.28 -2.24
CA LYS A 153 11.35 10.48 -2.11
C LYS A 153 11.70 10.18 -0.65
N SER A 154 11.33 11.07 0.27
CA SER A 154 11.61 10.92 1.71
C SER A 154 10.65 9.96 2.44
N LEU A 155 9.55 9.52 1.80
CA LEU A 155 8.54 8.67 2.45
C LEU A 155 9.13 7.41 3.12
N PRO A 156 10.02 6.62 2.48
CA PRO A 156 10.60 5.43 3.12
C PRO A 156 11.50 5.72 4.33
N ASP A 157 12.13 6.90 4.38
CA ASP A 157 12.92 7.30 5.53
C ASP A 157 12.01 7.69 6.71
N LEU A 158 10.91 8.38 6.42
CA LEU A 158 9.88 8.71 7.39
C LEU A 158 9.18 7.46 7.94
N GLU A 159 8.91 6.49 7.06
CA GLU A 159 8.43 5.14 7.40
C GLU A 159 9.40 4.45 8.37
N SER A 160 10.70 4.46 8.06
CA SER A 160 11.74 3.88 8.92
C SER A 160 11.77 4.53 10.31
N PHE A 161 11.58 5.85 10.37
CA PHE A 161 11.44 6.57 11.63
C PHE A 161 10.20 6.14 12.43
N LEU A 162 9.03 6.10 11.79
CA LEU A 162 7.78 5.67 12.44
C LEU A 162 7.88 4.24 12.95
N TYR A 163 8.52 3.37 12.17
CA TYR A 163 8.78 1.99 12.55
C TYR A 163 9.65 1.91 13.82
N SER A 164 10.72 2.72 13.90
CA SER A 164 11.61 2.74 15.07
C SER A 164 10.96 3.31 16.34
N THR A 165 9.94 4.16 16.18
CA THR A 165 9.33 4.92 17.28
C THR A 165 7.96 4.39 17.71
N SER A 166 7.36 3.47 16.94
CA SER A 166 6.08 2.82 17.25
C SER A 166 6.22 1.75 18.36
N ALA A 167 6.64 2.17 19.55
CA ALA A 167 6.72 1.31 20.71
C ALA A 167 5.31 1.04 21.27
N GLY A 168 4.88 -0.23 21.23
CA GLY A 168 3.66 -0.70 21.92
C GLY A 168 2.35 -0.69 21.11
N LYS A 169 2.39 -0.39 19.80
CA LYS A 169 1.19 -0.48 18.94
C LYS A 169 1.48 -1.25 17.65
N PHE A 170 0.41 -1.76 17.03
CA PHE A 170 0.44 -2.29 15.68
C PHE A 170 0.92 -1.19 14.72
N TYR A 171 2.17 -1.33 14.26
CA TYR A 171 2.72 -0.48 13.21
C TYR A 171 1.99 -0.73 11.90
N ARG A 172 1.64 0.34 11.20
CA ARG A 172 0.98 0.33 9.89
C ARG A 172 1.94 0.89 8.85
N ASP A 173 2.00 0.25 7.68
CA ASP A 173 2.89 0.66 6.60
C ASP A 173 2.28 1.86 5.86
N HIS A 174 2.77 3.07 6.16
CA HIS A 174 2.17 4.32 5.68
C HIS A 174 2.54 4.59 4.23
N THR A 175 3.79 4.32 3.84
CA THR A 175 4.26 4.55 2.48
C THR A 175 3.50 3.67 1.47
N GLU A 176 3.36 2.36 1.74
CA GLU A 176 2.58 1.50 0.86
C GLU A 176 1.10 1.88 0.85
N HIS A 177 0.54 2.29 2.00
CA HIS A 177 -0.84 2.77 2.10
C HIS A 177 -1.08 4.01 1.22
N GLN A 178 -0.23 5.02 1.31
CA GLN A 178 -0.30 6.24 0.50
C GLN A 178 -0.24 5.95 -1.00
N LEU A 179 0.64 5.05 -1.43
CA LEU A 179 0.68 4.60 -2.83
C LEU A 179 -0.62 3.92 -3.25
N ARG A 180 -1.16 3.02 -2.42
CA ARG A 180 -2.43 2.32 -2.71
C ARG A 180 -3.60 3.31 -2.79
N VAL A 181 -3.64 4.32 -1.92
CA VAL A 181 -4.64 5.41 -1.96
C VAL A 181 -4.53 6.20 -3.27
N ALA A 182 -3.32 6.63 -3.65
CA ALA A 182 -3.10 7.37 -4.90
C ALA A 182 -3.57 6.56 -6.12
N VAL A 183 -3.18 5.29 -6.24
CA VAL A 183 -3.54 4.45 -7.39
C VAL A 183 -5.04 4.11 -7.42
N LEU A 184 -5.63 3.82 -6.26
CA LEU A 184 -7.07 3.54 -6.18
C LEU A 184 -7.90 4.75 -6.58
N GLY A 185 -7.53 5.95 -6.17
CA GLY A 185 -8.28 7.13 -6.59
C GLY A 185 -8.07 7.55 -8.03
N ASP A 186 -6.88 7.37 -8.59
CA ASP A 186 -6.63 7.56 -10.02
C ASP A 186 -7.57 6.66 -10.85
N PHE A 187 -7.76 5.41 -10.40
CA PHE A 187 -8.74 4.52 -10.99
C PHE A 187 -10.18 4.99 -10.80
N ILE A 188 -10.54 5.45 -9.60
CA ILE A 188 -11.92 5.86 -9.30
C ILE A 188 -12.32 7.15 -10.02
N LEU A 189 -11.38 8.06 -10.25
CA LEU A 189 -11.58 9.23 -11.11
C LEU A 189 -11.99 8.85 -12.54
N GLU A 190 -11.52 7.71 -13.06
CA GLU A 190 -11.87 7.25 -14.42
C GLU A 190 -13.25 6.58 -14.53
N GLN A 191 -13.89 6.26 -13.41
CA GLN A 191 -15.15 5.50 -13.46
C GLN A 191 -16.35 6.42 -13.75
N ASP A 192 -17.26 5.94 -14.59
CA ASP A 192 -18.51 6.62 -14.92
C ASP A 192 -19.62 6.16 -13.98
N PHE A 193 -20.22 7.12 -13.27
CA PHE A 193 -21.29 6.88 -12.31
C PHE A 193 -22.70 7.19 -12.86
N GLY A 194 -22.83 7.25 -14.19
CA GLY A 194 -24.09 7.46 -14.92
C GLY A 194 -24.29 8.90 -15.43
N GLN A 195 -23.41 9.83 -15.06
CA GLN A 195 -23.42 11.23 -15.50
C GLN A 195 -22.10 11.65 -16.15
N GLY A 196 -21.28 10.67 -16.56
CA GLY A 196 -19.90 10.87 -16.97
C GLY A 196 -18.92 10.43 -15.87
N THR A 197 -17.63 10.45 -16.21
CA THR A 197 -16.57 10.02 -15.29
C THR A 197 -16.51 10.93 -14.06
N LEU A 198 -16.19 10.37 -12.89
CA LEU A 198 -16.00 11.13 -11.65
C LEU A 198 -15.00 12.29 -11.82
N LEU A 199 -13.95 12.09 -12.62
CA LEU A 199 -12.98 13.11 -13.00
C LEU A 199 -13.63 14.35 -13.62
N ASN A 200 -14.57 14.13 -14.55
CA ASN A 200 -15.29 15.22 -15.21
C ASN A 200 -16.08 16.01 -14.17
N TYR A 201 -16.81 15.32 -13.30
CA TYR A 201 -17.66 15.96 -12.32
C TYR A 201 -16.85 16.77 -11.29
N ILE A 202 -15.76 16.21 -10.77
CA ILE A 202 -14.88 16.94 -9.83
C ILE A 202 -14.23 18.13 -10.53
N SER A 203 -13.74 17.95 -11.76
CA SER A 203 -13.17 19.05 -12.56
C SER A 203 -14.18 20.17 -12.78
N ASP A 204 -15.42 19.84 -13.15
CA ASP A 204 -16.46 20.83 -13.44
C ASP A 204 -16.86 21.61 -12.17
N ILE A 205 -16.93 20.96 -11.00
CA ILE A 205 -17.26 21.63 -9.72
C ILE A 205 -16.12 22.47 -9.17
N THR A 206 -14.88 21.97 -9.32
CA THR A 206 -13.70 22.65 -8.77
C THR A 206 -13.10 23.67 -9.74
N GLU A 207 -13.53 23.66 -11.00
CA GLU A 207 -12.93 24.43 -12.10
C GLU A 207 -11.43 24.10 -12.32
N ILE A 208 -10.97 22.96 -11.83
CA ILE A 208 -9.61 22.46 -12.03
C ILE A 208 -9.57 21.68 -13.35
N ASP A 209 -8.54 21.93 -14.17
CA ASP A 209 -8.33 21.16 -15.40
C ASP A 209 -8.24 19.64 -15.14
N LYS A 210 -8.88 18.84 -16.01
CA LYS A 210 -8.99 17.38 -15.85
C LYS A 210 -7.64 16.67 -15.87
N HIS A 211 -6.73 17.14 -16.73
CA HIS A 211 -5.40 16.56 -16.85
C HIS A 211 -4.59 16.87 -15.60
N SER A 212 -4.53 18.14 -15.17
CA SER A 212 -3.86 18.53 -13.91
C SER A 212 -4.45 17.83 -12.70
N LEU A 213 -5.78 17.73 -12.60
CA LEU A 213 -6.46 17.05 -11.50
C LEU A 213 -6.05 15.58 -11.40
N LYS A 214 -6.09 14.86 -12.52
CA LYS A 214 -5.83 13.42 -12.55
C LYS A 214 -4.36 13.08 -12.43
N GLU A 215 -3.54 13.66 -13.31
CA GLU A 215 -2.14 13.26 -13.43
C GLU A 215 -1.35 13.82 -12.25
N GLU A 216 -1.58 15.06 -11.83
CA GLU A 216 -0.74 15.68 -10.81
C GLU A 216 -1.40 15.75 -9.42
N LEU A 217 -2.50 16.50 -9.30
CA LEU A 217 -3.03 16.95 -8.02
C LEU A 217 -3.56 15.79 -7.16
N TRP A 218 -4.22 14.82 -7.79
CA TRP A 218 -4.67 13.62 -7.10
C TRP A 218 -3.50 12.77 -6.59
N TRP A 219 -2.44 12.62 -7.37
CA TRP A 219 -1.26 11.86 -6.97
C TRP A 219 -0.55 12.51 -5.77
N ILE A 220 -0.42 13.84 -5.76
CA ILE A 220 0.07 14.58 -4.60
C ILE A 220 -0.84 14.34 -3.39
N THR A 221 -2.16 14.41 -3.59
CA THR A 221 -3.14 14.15 -2.53
C THR A 221 -2.93 12.79 -1.89
N GLY A 222 -2.93 11.72 -2.70
CA GLY A 222 -2.78 10.35 -2.22
C GLY A 222 -1.40 10.06 -1.61
N LEU A 223 -0.32 10.54 -2.23
CA LEU A 223 1.04 10.26 -1.77
C LEU A 223 1.46 11.04 -0.53
N ILE A 224 0.86 12.20 -0.25
CA ILE A 224 1.35 13.13 0.79
C ILE A 224 0.35 13.30 1.95
N HIS A 225 -0.89 12.79 1.87
CA HIS A 225 -1.88 13.03 2.93
C HIS A 225 -1.42 12.65 4.35
N ASP A 226 -0.60 11.60 4.46
CA ASP A 226 -0.09 11.05 5.72
C ASP A 226 1.35 11.51 6.06
N ILE A 227 1.96 12.41 5.27
CA ILE A 227 3.37 12.85 5.45
C ILE A 227 3.65 13.46 6.83
N GLY A 228 2.63 14.02 7.49
CA GLY A 228 2.74 14.66 8.80
C GLY A 228 2.74 13.68 9.97
N TYR A 229 2.50 12.38 9.73
CA TYR A 229 2.37 11.36 10.78
C TYR A 229 3.61 11.23 11.68
N PRO A 230 4.86 11.24 11.14
CA PRO A 230 6.09 11.27 11.94
C PRO A 230 6.08 12.38 12.99
N LEU A 231 5.73 13.60 12.59
CA LEU A 231 5.75 14.76 13.48
C LEU A 231 4.63 14.68 14.52
N GLN A 232 3.42 14.27 14.13
CA GLN A 232 2.31 14.03 15.07
C GLN A 232 2.70 13.02 16.17
N LYS A 233 3.41 11.94 15.81
CA LYS A 233 3.79 10.90 16.78
C LYS A 233 5.04 11.22 17.55
N MET A 234 5.84 12.19 17.11
CA MET A 234 7.20 12.40 17.62
C MET A 234 7.24 12.66 19.12
N THR A 235 6.46 13.63 19.62
CA THR A 235 6.39 13.97 21.05
C THR A 235 6.06 12.77 21.91
N LYS A 236 4.99 12.05 21.57
CA LYS A 236 4.57 10.87 22.34
C LYS A 236 5.60 9.75 22.27
N SER A 237 6.15 9.49 21.09
CA SER A 237 6.99 8.32 20.84
C SER A 237 8.38 8.49 21.41
N ILE A 238 8.96 9.69 21.37
CA ILE A 238 10.24 10.02 22.00
C ILE A 238 10.11 9.92 23.52
N ASN A 239 9.10 10.56 24.11
CA ASN A 239 8.90 10.49 25.55
C ASN A 239 8.61 9.06 25.99
N TYR A 240 7.72 8.34 25.30
CA TYR A 240 7.43 6.97 25.68
C TYR A 240 8.64 6.05 25.50
N SER A 241 9.35 6.11 24.37
CA SER A 241 10.45 5.20 24.08
C SER A 241 11.69 5.52 24.91
N ILE A 242 12.14 6.77 24.95
CA ILE A 242 13.37 7.13 25.66
C ILE A 242 13.15 7.08 27.17
N LEU A 243 12.10 7.72 27.67
CA LEU A 243 11.89 7.82 29.12
C LEU A 243 11.60 6.46 29.73
N ASN A 244 10.72 5.65 29.15
CA ASN A 244 10.45 4.32 29.73
C ASN A 244 11.66 3.39 29.67
N GLN A 245 12.58 3.55 28.70
CA GLN A 245 13.82 2.78 28.69
C GLN A 245 14.78 3.27 29.78
N ILE A 246 14.92 4.58 29.98
CA ILE A 246 15.69 5.14 31.11
C ILE A 246 15.13 4.63 32.44
N LEU A 247 13.81 4.72 32.64
CA LEU A 247 13.13 4.24 33.85
C LEU A 247 13.36 2.73 34.10
N LYS A 248 13.43 1.93 33.03
CA LYS A 248 13.72 0.48 33.14
C LYS A 248 15.19 0.19 33.42
N CYS A 249 16.12 0.96 32.86
CA CYS A 249 17.55 0.79 33.04
C CYS A 249 18.05 1.25 34.42
N TYR A 250 17.37 2.23 35.02
CA TYR A 250 17.76 2.83 36.30
C TYR A 250 16.68 2.73 37.38
N PRO A 251 16.14 1.53 37.68
CA PRO A 251 14.94 1.37 38.53
C PRO A 251 15.16 1.75 40.01
N MET A 252 16.42 1.92 40.43
CA MET A 252 16.83 2.19 41.80
C MET A 252 17.27 3.65 42.03
N LEU A 253 17.22 4.49 41.00
CA LEU A 253 17.56 5.91 41.12
C LEU A 253 16.29 6.74 41.21
N ASP A 254 16.28 7.76 42.05
CA ASP A 254 15.25 8.79 41.97
C ASP A 254 15.58 9.69 40.77
N LEU A 255 14.66 9.80 39.83
CA LEU A 255 14.86 10.52 38.57
C LEU A 255 13.93 11.73 38.50
N SER A 256 14.45 12.85 38.01
CA SER A 256 13.67 14.05 37.70
C SER A 256 13.85 14.32 36.21
N VAL A 257 12.76 14.22 35.44
CA VAL A 257 12.82 14.33 33.98
C VAL A 257 11.80 15.36 33.49
N ILE A 258 12.26 16.24 32.61
CA ILE A 258 11.41 17.17 31.87
C ILE A 258 11.13 16.53 30.51
N PRO A 259 9.85 16.25 30.17
CA PRO A 259 9.49 15.64 28.90
C PRO A 259 9.78 16.58 27.73
N PHE A 260 10.05 15.99 26.57
CA PHE A 260 10.28 16.74 25.34
C PHE A 260 8.95 17.18 24.74
N GLU A 261 8.86 18.43 24.30
CA GLU A 261 7.71 18.95 23.55
C GLU A 261 8.15 19.38 22.16
N ILE A 262 7.42 18.95 21.14
CA ILE A 262 7.70 19.26 19.74
C ILE A 262 6.49 19.99 19.16
N THR A 263 6.77 21.14 18.54
CA THR A 263 5.75 22.02 17.96
C THR A 263 6.26 22.63 16.66
N LEU A 264 5.35 23.27 15.92
CA LEU A 264 5.70 24.09 14.77
C LEU A 264 6.12 25.49 15.24
N SER A 265 7.12 26.07 14.57
CA SER A 265 7.40 27.49 14.76
C SER A 265 6.17 28.31 14.38
N LYS A 266 5.72 29.18 15.29
CA LYS A 266 4.57 30.07 15.06
C LYS A 266 4.94 31.25 14.16
N GLU A 267 6.24 31.53 14.00
CA GLU A 267 6.74 32.57 13.12
C GLU A 267 6.36 32.25 11.68
N ASN A 268 5.65 33.18 11.03
CA ASN A 268 5.17 33.08 9.64
C ASN A 268 4.19 31.92 9.34
N LEU A 269 3.63 31.26 10.35
CA LEU A 269 2.66 30.17 10.12
C LEU A 269 1.25 30.69 9.78
N MET A 270 0.84 31.80 10.40
CA MET A 270 -0.51 32.34 10.28
C MET A 270 -0.95 32.64 8.84
N PRO A 271 -0.11 33.26 7.98
CA PRO A 271 -0.51 33.50 6.59
C PRO A 271 -0.81 32.22 5.79
N TYR A 272 -0.06 31.13 6.03
CA TYR A 272 -0.36 29.83 5.40
C TYR A 272 -1.67 29.22 5.91
N ILE A 273 -1.93 29.37 7.22
CA ILE A 273 -3.20 28.93 7.81
C ILE A 273 -4.37 29.71 7.21
N GLU A 274 -4.24 31.01 7.01
CA GLU A 274 -5.28 31.83 6.39
C GLU A 274 -5.60 31.41 4.95
N ILE A 275 -4.57 31.04 4.16
CA ILE A 275 -4.73 30.45 2.83
C ILE A 275 -5.47 29.12 2.91
N LEU A 276 -5.07 28.24 3.84
CA LEU A 276 -5.67 26.92 4.03
C LEU A 276 -7.14 27.02 4.47
N GLU A 277 -7.47 28.00 5.31
CA GLU A 277 -8.79 28.24 5.89
C GLU A 277 -9.79 28.90 4.92
N GLU A 278 -9.35 29.28 3.72
CA GLU A 278 -10.18 30.02 2.78
C GLU A 278 -11.41 29.20 2.36
N ASN A 279 -12.59 29.80 2.49
CA ASN A 279 -13.90 29.19 2.17
C ASN A 279 -14.28 27.95 3.01
N LEU A 280 -13.55 27.65 4.10
CA LEU A 280 -13.92 26.58 5.04
C LEU A 280 -14.91 27.05 6.11
N SER A 281 -15.61 26.11 6.74
CA SER A 281 -16.51 26.36 7.87
C SER A 281 -15.74 26.85 9.11
N LYS A 282 -16.44 27.46 10.08
CA LYS A 282 -15.79 27.97 11.30
C LYS A 282 -15.18 26.82 12.11
N GLU A 283 -15.87 25.70 12.13
CA GLU A 283 -15.50 24.47 12.80
C GLU A 283 -14.22 23.89 12.20
N ALA A 284 -14.13 23.80 10.87
CA ALA A 284 -12.93 23.35 10.18
C ALA A 284 -11.73 24.26 10.47
N LYS A 285 -11.90 25.59 10.43
CA LYS A 285 -10.84 26.56 10.78
C LYS A 285 -10.32 26.35 12.20
N GLN A 286 -11.22 26.16 13.16
CA GLN A 286 -10.83 25.90 14.54
C GLN A 286 -10.01 24.62 14.67
N LEU A 287 -10.43 23.53 14.02
CA LEU A 287 -9.69 22.26 14.05
C LEU A 287 -8.33 22.37 13.37
N ILE A 288 -8.22 23.07 12.25
CA ILE A 288 -6.95 23.33 11.57
C ILE A 288 -5.98 24.09 12.50
N ARG A 289 -6.45 25.15 13.17
CA ARG A 289 -5.61 25.89 14.14
C ARG A 289 -5.17 25.02 15.31
N ILE A 290 -6.06 24.19 15.85
CA ILE A 290 -5.71 23.23 16.92
C ILE A 290 -4.66 22.24 16.41
N GLY A 291 -4.87 21.66 15.23
CA GLY A 291 -3.95 20.69 14.60
C GLY A 291 -2.59 21.29 14.23
N ALA A 292 -2.51 22.61 14.06
CA ALA A 292 -1.26 23.35 13.90
C ALA A 292 -0.58 23.74 15.23
N GLY A 293 -1.19 23.44 16.39
CA GLY A 293 -0.68 23.81 17.71
C GLY A 293 -0.87 25.29 18.07
N LEU A 294 -1.85 25.96 17.45
CA LEU A 294 -2.17 27.38 17.68
C LEU A 294 -3.20 27.61 18.80
N ASN A 295 -3.64 26.55 19.46
CA ASN A 295 -4.54 26.60 20.62
C ASN A 295 -3.86 27.04 21.93
N THR A 296 -2.53 27.19 21.93
CA THR A 296 -1.73 27.59 23.09
C THR A 296 -1.07 28.96 22.88
N ASN A 297 -1.08 29.80 23.92
CA ASN A 297 -0.35 31.07 23.92
C ASN A 297 1.12 30.80 24.30
N GLY A 298 1.91 30.33 23.33
CA GLY A 298 3.32 29.96 23.51
C GLY A 298 3.55 28.45 23.57
N LEU A 299 4.78 28.07 23.93
CA LEU A 299 5.14 26.69 24.23
C LEU A 299 4.67 26.36 25.66
N PRO A 300 3.98 25.24 25.90
CA PRO A 300 3.69 24.79 27.25
C PRO A 300 5.02 24.61 28.00
N VAL A 301 5.10 25.15 29.21
CA VAL A 301 6.28 24.96 30.06
C VAL A 301 6.21 23.54 30.59
N ALA A 302 6.98 22.64 29.99
CA ALA A 302 7.06 21.25 30.42
C ALA A 302 7.43 21.18 31.91
N GLN A 303 6.55 20.55 32.70
CA GLN A 303 6.77 20.39 34.13
C GLN A 303 7.70 19.20 34.38
N SER A 304 8.57 19.33 35.38
CA SER A 304 9.43 18.20 35.78
C SER A 304 8.59 17.10 36.41
N HIS A 305 8.78 15.87 35.94
CA HIS A 305 8.19 14.67 36.52
C HIS A 305 9.23 13.94 37.38
N ASN A 306 8.89 13.71 38.64
CA ASN A 306 9.74 12.99 39.58
C ASN A 306 9.30 11.53 39.67
N PHE A 307 10.23 10.62 39.39
CA PHE A 307 10.07 9.18 39.49
C PHE A 307 10.87 8.70 40.69
N VAL A 308 10.16 8.33 41.75
CA VAL A 308 10.78 7.78 42.96
C VAL A 308 11.05 6.29 42.75
N SER A 309 12.23 5.84 43.16
CA SER A 309 12.63 4.44 43.14
C SER A 309 11.69 3.58 44.01
N SER A 310 11.45 2.34 43.58
CA SER A 310 10.63 1.38 44.33
C SER A 310 11.15 -0.04 44.18
N SER A 311 10.72 -0.95 45.07
CA SER A 311 11.06 -2.38 44.96
C SER A 311 10.56 -3.03 43.67
N ASN A 312 9.58 -2.43 43.00
CA ASN A 312 9.03 -2.89 41.73
C ASN A 312 9.58 -2.09 40.52
N GLY A 313 10.57 -1.21 40.74
CA GLY A 313 11.04 -0.23 39.76
C GLY A 313 10.09 0.95 39.59
N HIS A 314 10.28 1.73 38.53
CA HIS A 314 9.41 2.86 38.22
C HIS A 314 8.14 2.41 37.48
N GLN A 315 7.04 3.14 37.69
CA GLN A 315 5.84 2.98 36.86
C GLN A 315 6.11 3.44 35.43
N GLU A 316 5.41 2.81 34.48
CA GLU A 316 5.46 3.22 33.08
C GLU A 316 4.86 4.63 32.92
N TYR A 317 5.61 5.49 32.22
CA TYR A 317 5.22 6.86 31.94
C TYR A 317 4.46 6.93 30.61
N ASN A 318 3.25 7.46 30.67
CA ASN A 318 2.41 7.76 29.52
C ASN A 318 2.30 9.27 29.35
N HIS A 319 3.14 9.83 28.49
CA HIS A 319 3.12 11.25 28.18
C HIS A 319 1.84 11.64 27.44
N SER A 320 1.22 12.74 27.88
CA SER A 320 0.13 13.43 27.20
C SER A 320 0.57 14.87 26.96
N SER A 321 0.70 15.24 25.69
CA SER A 321 1.01 16.61 25.28
C SER A 321 -0.26 17.46 25.30
N GLU A 322 -0.14 18.74 25.66
CA GLU A 322 -1.19 19.75 25.46
C GLU A 322 -1.29 20.22 24.00
N ILE A 323 -0.23 19.99 23.23
CA ILE A 323 -0.16 20.24 21.79
C ILE A 323 -0.47 18.94 21.06
N GLU A 324 -1.64 18.90 20.42
CA GLU A 324 -2.04 17.79 19.55
C GLU A 324 -1.86 18.22 18.10
N LEU A 325 -0.66 17.95 17.56
CA LEU A 325 -0.42 18.17 16.14
C LEU A 325 -1.23 17.18 15.30
N ASP A 326 -1.86 17.68 14.25
CA ASP A 326 -2.64 16.89 13.31
C ASP A 326 -1.80 16.60 12.05
N HIS A 327 -1.69 15.32 11.67
CA HIS A 327 -0.83 14.94 10.54
C HIS A 327 -1.35 15.47 9.19
N GLY A 328 -2.67 15.55 9.01
CA GLY A 328 -3.26 16.15 7.82
C GLY A 328 -2.95 17.64 7.75
N VAL A 329 -3.10 18.38 8.86
CA VAL A 329 -2.73 19.81 8.90
C VAL A 329 -1.24 20.01 8.64
N ILE A 330 -0.36 19.22 9.24
CA ILE A 330 1.09 19.28 8.99
C ILE A 330 1.40 19.00 7.51
N GLY A 331 0.77 17.99 6.92
CA GLY A 331 0.95 17.65 5.51
C GLY A 331 0.52 18.77 4.57
N ALA A 332 -0.65 19.36 4.84
CA ALA A 332 -1.17 20.50 4.09
C ALA A 332 -0.24 21.73 4.16
N LEU A 333 0.25 22.06 5.35
CA LEU A 333 1.21 23.16 5.55
C LEU A 333 2.55 22.89 4.87
N SER A 334 2.99 21.63 4.87
CA SER A 334 4.21 21.23 4.16
C SER A 334 4.06 21.44 2.66
N ILE A 335 2.92 21.11 2.07
CA ILE A 335 2.66 21.39 0.65
C ILE A 335 2.70 22.90 0.39
N LEU A 336 1.91 23.69 1.12
CA LEU A 336 1.86 25.15 0.88
C LEU A 336 3.24 25.80 0.99
N LYS A 337 4.04 25.42 2.00
CA LYS A 337 5.38 25.96 2.17
C LYS A 337 6.34 25.63 1.02
N ASN A 338 6.16 24.49 0.36
CA ASN A 338 6.94 24.08 -0.81
C ASN A 338 6.43 24.70 -2.13
N LEU A 339 5.28 25.38 -2.12
CA LEU A 339 4.80 26.15 -3.27
C LEU A 339 5.37 27.57 -3.32
N GLY A 340 5.86 28.10 -2.19
CA GLY A 340 6.44 29.43 -2.09
C GLY A 340 6.07 30.15 -0.79
N THR A 341 6.40 31.45 -0.71
CA THR A 341 5.95 32.30 0.40
C THR A 341 4.44 32.56 0.32
N PRO A 342 3.78 32.97 1.42
CA PRO A 342 2.35 33.29 1.39
C PRO A 342 2.00 34.36 0.34
N GLU A 343 2.85 35.37 0.17
CA GLU A 343 2.68 36.41 -0.84
C GLU A 343 2.79 35.85 -2.26
N GLU A 344 3.75 34.95 -2.51
CA GLU A 344 3.88 34.27 -3.81
C GLU A 344 2.66 33.42 -4.13
N ILE A 345 2.15 32.69 -3.12
CA ILE A 345 0.95 31.85 -3.26
C ILE A 345 -0.28 32.70 -3.59
N ILE A 346 -0.46 33.81 -2.88
CA ILE A 346 -1.57 34.74 -3.13
C ILE A 346 -1.45 35.38 -4.52
N ASN A 347 -0.24 35.77 -4.93
CA ASN A 347 -0.02 36.41 -6.23
C ASN A 347 -0.21 35.45 -7.42
N LYS A 348 0.08 34.16 -7.23
CA LYS A 348 -0.07 33.10 -8.25
C LYS A 348 -1.32 32.26 -8.04
N LYS A 349 -2.27 32.73 -7.24
CA LYS A 349 -3.38 31.92 -6.73
C LYS A 349 -4.14 31.17 -7.82
N ASP A 350 -4.36 31.78 -8.98
CA ASP A 350 -5.07 31.14 -10.09
C ASP A 350 -4.28 29.98 -10.70
N GLU A 351 -2.94 30.10 -10.77
CA GLU A 351 -2.04 29.05 -11.31
C GLU A 351 -1.93 27.85 -10.36
N ILE A 352 -1.93 28.10 -9.04
CA ILE A 352 -1.73 27.05 -8.03
C ILE A 352 -3.00 26.69 -7.26
N PHE A 353 -4.17 27.16 -7.71
CA PHE A 353 -5.45 26.97 -7.04
C PHE A 353 -5.72 25.50 -6.73
N GLY A 354 -5.39 24.61 -7.68
CA GLY A 354 -5.50 23.17 -7.51
C GLY A 354 -4.70 22.64 -6.32
N TYR A 355 -3.45 23.10 -6.12
CA TYR A 355 -2.65 22.67 -4.97
C TYR A 355 -3.19 23.19 -3.64
N ILE A 356 -3.78 24.39 -3.61
CA ILE A 356 -4.49 24.89 -2.42
C ILE A 356 -5.64 23.94 -2.09
N LYS A 357 -6.39 23.48 -3.09
CA LYS A 357 -7.48 22.50 -2.90
C LYS A 357 -6.97 21.12 -2.43
N VAL A 358 -5.81 20.68 -2.91
CA VAL A 358 -5.12 19.49 -2.41
C VAL A 358 -4.73 19.66 -0.93
N ALA A 359 -4.11 20.79 -0.56
CA ALA A 359 -3.75 21.07 0.82
C ALA A 359 -4.99 21.10 1.73
N GLN A 360 -6.10 21.70 1.28
CA GLN A 360 -7.37 21.68 1.99
C GLN A 360 -7.91 20.25 2.18
N ALA A 361 -7.90 19.43 1.14
CA ALA A 361 -8.34 18.03 1.23
C ALA A 361 -7.52 17.25 2.26
N ILE A 362 -6.19 17.41 2.23
CA ILE A 362 -5.28 16.78 3.19
C ILE A 362 -5.50 17.31 4.61
N ALA A 363 -5.71 18.62 4.81
CA ALA A 363 -5.99 19.13 6.16
C ALA A 363 -7.30 18.58 6.74
N LEU A 364 -8.32 18.40 5.90
CA LEU A 364 -9.64 17.99 6.33
C LEU A 364 -9.76 16.47 6.56
N HIS A 365 -8.96 15.63 5.90
CA HIS A 365 -9.18 14.17 5.91
C HIS A 365 -9.11 13.53 7.30
N ASN A 366 -8.24 14.05 8.19
CA ASN A 366 -8.08 13.48 9.52
C ASN A 366 -9.14 13.97 10.54
N PHE A 367 -9.94 14.98 10.19
CA PHE A 367 -11.03 15.48 11.04
C PHE A 367 -12.34 14.74 10.86
N LYS A 368 -12.31 13.56 10.23
CA LYS A 368 -13.50 12.78 9.91
C LYS A 368 -14.42 12.55 11.10
N ASP A 369 -13.90 12.47 12.33
CA ASP A 369 -14.71 12.32 13.55
C ASP A 369 -15.37 13.59 14.09
N LYS A 370 -14.98 14.76 13.59
CA LYS A 370 -15.31 16.07 14.18
C LYS A 370 -16.04 17.00 13.22
N LEU A 371 -16.00 16.73 11.91
CA LEU A 371 -16.63 17.55 10.88
C LEU A 371 -17.76 16.80 10.15
N GLN A 372 -18.76 17.56 9.74
CA GLN A 372 -19.85 17.13 8.86
C GLN A 372 -19.73 17.76 7.46
N ASP A 373 -18.63 18.49 7.20
CA ASP A 373 -18.44 19.29 5.98
C ASP A 373 -17.87 18.50 4.80
N TYR A 374 -17.86 17.17 4.88
CA TYR A 374 -17.49 16.28 3.79
C TYR A 374 -18.64 16.14 2.79
N ASN A 375 -19.11 17.28 2.30
CA ASN A 375 -20.06 17.33 1.21
C ASN A 375 -19.29 17.29 -0.11
N PHE A 376 -19.71 16.40 -1.00
CA PHE A 376 -19.03 16.17 -2.27
C PHE A 376 -18.96 17.42 -3.14
N THR A 377 -20.06 18.18 -3.28
CA THR A 377 -20.07 19.44 -4.04
C THR A 377 -19.16 20.51 -3.44
N LYS A 378 -19.05 20.58 -2.10
CA LYS A 378 -18.23 21.62 -1.45
C LYS A 378 -16.74 21.28 -1.44
N ASN A 379 -16.40 20.03 -1.16
CA ASN A 379 -15.03 19.58 -0.95
C ASN A 379 -14.80 18.20 -1.63
N PRO A 380 -14.90 18.11 -2.96
CA PRO A 380 -14.90 16.83 -3.66
C PRO A 380 -13.59 16.05 -3.48
N LEU A 381 -12.45 16.74 -3.43
CA LEU A 381 -11.15 16.12 -3.17
C LEU A 381 -11.04 15.55 -1.75
N ALA A 382 -11.54 16.28 -0.74
CA ALA A 382 -11.53 15.81 0.65
C ALA A 382 -12.45 14.60 0.82
N PHE A 383 -13.65 14.66 0.23
CA PHE A 383 -14.59 13.55 0.19
C PHE A 383 -13.95 12.31 -0.43
N LEU A 384 -13.34 12.47 -1.60
CA LEU A 384 -12.72 11.37 -2.34
C LEU A 384 -11.52 10.78 -1.57
N LEU A 385 -10.68 11.63 -0.98
CA LEU A 385 -9.55 11.20 -0.15
C LEU A 385 -10.02 10.37 1.05
N ILE A 386 -11.04 10.82 1.79
CA ILE A 386 -11.56 10.08 2.94
C ILE A 386 -12.19 8.77 2.52
N LEU A 387 -12.99 8.79 1.45
CA LEU A 387 -13.60 7.58 0.91
C LEU A 387 -12.52 6.54 0.61
N ILE A 388 -11.48 6.92 -0.13
CA ILE A 388 -10.43 6.00 -0.56
C ILE A 388 -9.52 5.58 0.58
N ASP A 389 -9.14 6.50 1.48
CA ASP A 389 -8.37 6.17 2.69
C ASP A 389 -9.09 5.11 3.53
N GLU A 390 -10.40 5.30 3.76
CA GLU A 390 -11.22 4.34 4.50
C GLU A 390 -11.41 3.01 3.75
N MET A 391 -11.40 3.02 2.42
CA MET A 391 -11.52 1.80 1.63
C MET A 391 -10.20 1.05 1.50
N GLN A 392 -9.07 1.75 1.55
CA GLN A 392 -7.75 1.15 1.42
C GLN A 392 -7.38 0.38 2.69
N GLU A 393 -7.85 -0.87 2.79
CA GLU A 393 -7.56 -1.75 3.94
C GLU A 393 -6.83 -3.03 3.55
N TRP A 394 -6.83 -3.40 2.26
CA TRP A 394 -6.10 -4.57 1.80
C TRP A 394 -4.59 -4.34 1.88
N GLY A 395 -3.83 -5.43 2.06
CA GLY A 395 -2.38 -5.36 2.09
C GLY A 395 -1.80 -4.64 3.31
N ARG A 396 -2.63 -4.08 4.21
CA ARG A 396 -2.15 -3.41 5.43
C ARG A 396 -1.50 -4.42 6.38
N PRO A 397 -0.18 -4.35 6.57
CA PRO A 397 0.49 -5.29 7.45
C PRO A 397 0.25 -4.88 8.91
N ILE A 398 -0.01 -5.88 9.72
CA ILE A 398 -0.07 -5.77 11.16
C ILE A 398 1.21 -6.38 11.68
N SER A 399 2.07 -5.50 12.18
CA SER A 399 3.36 -5.90 12.73
C SER A 399 3.16 -6.44 14.14
N MET A 400 3.55 -7.69 14.36
CA MET A 400 3.59 -8.29 15.69
C MET A 400 5.05 -8.50 16.11
N GLN A 401 5.39 -7.96 17.28
CA GLN A 401 6.71 -8.15 17.89
C GLN A 401 6.77 -9.55 18.51
N PHE A 402 7.49 -10.46 17.86
CA PHE A 402 7.89 -11.72 18.46
C PHE A 402 9.21 -11.48 19.18
N ARG A 403 9.17 -11.47 20.51
CA ARG A 403 10.37 -11.49 21.34
C ARG A 403 10.88 -12.93 21.42
N ASP A 404 11.71 -13.30 20.45
CA ASP A 404 12.46 -14.55 20.55
C ASP A 404 13.74 -14.26 21.37
N SER A 405 13.99 -15.08 22.38
CA SER A 405 15.08 -15.01 23.37
C SER A 405 16.06 -13.82 23.30
N TYR A 406 16.09 -13.00 24.37
CA TYR A 406 17.11 -12.02 24.81
C TYR A 406 17.70 -10.97 23.83
N PHE A 407 17.77 -11.18 22.51
CA PHE A 407 18.50 -10.29 21.58
C PHE A 407 17.86 -10.04 20.22
N THR A 408 16.79 -10.75 19.84
CA THR A 408 16.16 -10.55 18.52
C THR A 408 14.66 -10.33 18.65
N THR A 409 14.18 -9.16 18.21
CA THR A 409 12.75 -8.96 17.97
C THR A 409 12.50 -9.26 16.50
N GLU A 410 11.92 -10.42 16.21
CA GLU A 410 11.44 -10.71 14.86
C GLU A 410 10.07 -10.05 14.70
N LEU A 411 9.92 -9.25 13.65
CA LEU A 411 8.65 -8.63 13.30
C LEU A 411 8.02 -9.40 12.16
N LYS A 412 6.93 -10.12 12.46
CA LYS A 412 6.13 -10.78 11.43
C LYS A 412 4.99 -9.84 11.04
N LYS A 413 4.86 -9.62 9.73
CA LYS A 413 3.76 -8.85 9.12
C LYS A 413 2.64 -9.80 8.73
N PHE A 414 1.41 -9.52 9.19
CA PHE A 414 0.21 -10.26 8.79
C PHE A 414 -0.80 -9.29 8.17
N THR A 415 -1.47 -9.66 7.09
CA THR A 415 -2.57 -8.87 6.52
C THR A 415 -3.92 -9.44 6.97
N LEU A 416 -4.94 -8.61 7.16
CA LEU A 416 -6.30 -9.10 7.46
C LEU A 416 -7.14 -9.29 6.20
N LEU A 417 -6.91 -8.41 5.24
CA LEU A 417 -7.60 -8.32 3.96
C LEU A 417 -6.54 -8.34 2.86
N ASP A 418 -6.72 -9.19 1.86
CA ASP A 418 -5.77 -9.33 0.74
C ASP A 418 -6.21 -8.59 -0.51
N GLU A 419 -7.52 -8.49 -0.70
CA GLU A 419 -8.11 -7.93 -1.89
C GLU A 419 -9.49 -7.35 -1.61
N ILE A 420 -9.93 -6.46 -2.50
CA ILE A 420 -11.28 -5.90 -2.56
C ILE A 420 -11.88 -6.29 -3.91
N HIS A 421 -13.14 -6.69 -3.90
CA HIS A 421 -13.92 -6.97 -5.10
C HIS A 421 -14.82 -5.77 -5.39
N LEU A 422 -14.70 -5.18 -6.57
CA LEU A 422 -15.52 -4.04 -6.99
C LEU A 422 -16.40 -4.42 -8.17
N THR A 423 -17.70 -4.18 -8.01
CA THR A 423 -18.72 -4.26 -9.06
C THR A 423 -19.21 -2.86 -9.40
N ILE A 424 -18.76 -2.31 -10.53
CA ILE A 424 -19.06 -0.91 -10.90
C ILE A 424 -20.54 -0.71 -11.24
N ASP A 425 -21.17 -1.65 -11.96
CA ASP A 425 -22.57 -1.51 -12.38
C ASP A 425 -23.55 -1.46 -11.19
N GLU A 426 -23.18 -2.07 -10.06
CA GLU A 426 -23.95 -2.06 -8.80
C GLU A 426 -23.42 -1.02 -7.81
N TYR A 427 -22.35 -0.29 -8.17
CA TYR A 427 -21.55 0.55 -7.29
C TYR A 427 -21.26 -0.12 -5.95
N GLN A 428 -20.96 -1.43 -6.03
CA GLN A 428 -20.82 -2.29 -4.86
C GLN A 428 -19.35 -2.66 -4.62
N TRP A 429 -18.92 -2.46 -3.39
CA TRP A 429 -17.57 -2.79 -2.92
C TRP A 429 -17.64 -3.90 -1.91
N LEU A 430 -17.01 -5.03 -2.19
CA LEU A 430 -16.98 -6.18 -1.32
C LEU A 430 -15.59 -6.34 -0.68
N MET A 431 -15.56 -6.28 0.65
CA MET A 431 -14.36 -6.46 1.47
C MET A 431 -14.51 -7.73 2.32
N ALA A 432 -13.86 -8.81 1.90
CA ALA A 432 -13.98 -10.13 2.53
C ALA A 432 -12.78 -10.46 3.45
N PHE A 433 -13.02 -10.50 4.76
CA PHE A 433 -12.00 -10.76 5.78
C PHE A 433 -11.79 -12.25 6.01
N LYS A 434 -10.94 -12.87 5.21
CA LYS A 434 -10.75 -14.34 5.17
C LYS A 434 -9.64 -14.88 6.10
N LYS A 435 -8.70 -14.04 6.53
CA LYS A 435 -7.49 -14.49 7.24
C LYS A 435 -7.70 -14.76 8.73
N MET A 436 -8.21 -15.94 9.06
CA MET A 436 -8.52 -16.34 10.45
C MET A 436 -7.33 -16.30 11.40
N GLU A 437 -6.14 -16.72 10.96
CA GLU A 437 -4.95 -16.69 11.82
C GLU A 437 -4.61 -15.24 12.20
N ALA A 438 -4.55 -14.33 11.22
CA ALA A 438 -4.31 -12.91 11.46
C ALA A 438 -5.37 -12.31 12.40
N LYS A 439 -6.66 -12.60 12.17
CA LYS A 439 -7.77 -12.13 13.03
C LYS A 439 -7.62 -12.60 14.48
N LYS A 440 -7.30 -13.88 14.70
CA LYS A 440 -7.08 -14.43 16.05
C LYS A 440 -5.88 -13.81 16.74
N LEU A 441 -4.78 -13.63 16.00
CA LEU A 441 -3.53 -13.08 16.52
C LEU A 441 -3.67 -11.66 17.08
N ILE A 442 -4.56 -10.85 16.48
CA ILE A 442 -4.76 -9.46 16.87
C ILE A 442 -6.03 -9.23 17.70
N ASN A 443 -6.77 -10.31 18.01
CA ASN A 443 -8.11 -10.23 18.60
C ASN A 443 -9.04 -9.29 17.82
N PHE A 444 -9.13 -9.50 16.50
CA PHE A 444 -9.90 -8.66 15.59
C PHE A 444 -11.39 -8.70 15.93
N ASP A 445 -11.95 -7.52 16.23
CA ASP A 445 -13.39 -7.33 16.43
C ASP A 445 -14.01 -6.76 15.15
N PHE A 446 -14.60 -7.65 14.35
CA PHE A 446 -15.26 -7.27 13.10
C PHE A 446 -16.47 -6.36 13.32
N GLY A 447 -17.19 -6.51 14.44
CA GLY A 447 -18.35 -5.68 14.76
C GLY A 447 -17.94 -4.24 15.04
N PHE A 448 -16.96 -4.06 15.93
CA PHE A 448 -16.39 -2.75 16.23
C PHE A 448 -15.78 -2.10 14.97
N TYR A 449 -15.05 -2.87 14.17
CA TYR A 449 -14.48 -2.40 12.91
C TYR A 449 -15.56 -1.91 11.93
N SER A 450 -16.61 -2.71 11.73
CA SER A 450 -17.71 -2.38 10.81
C SER A 450 -18.47 -1.12 11.26
N GLN A 451 -18.73 -0.98 12.56
CA GLN A 451 -19.34 0.23 13.13
C GLN A 451 -18.45 1.46 12.94
N SER A 452 -17.13 1.31 13.12
CA SER A 452 -16.19 2.40 12.86
C SER A 452 -16.22 2.84 11.39
N LYS A 453 -16.33 1.89 10.45
CA LYS A 453 -16.46 2.18 9.01
C LYS A 453 -17.79 2.83 8.68
N GLU A 454 -18.89 2.30 9.19
CA GLU A 454 -20.23 2.89 9.02
C GLU A 454 -20.24 4.34 9.48
N LEU A 455 -19.68 4.61 10.66
CA LEU A 455 -19.58 5.95 11.21
C LEU A 455 -18.68 6.88 10.37
N ALA A 456 -17.58 6.38 9.81
CA ALA A 456 -16.73 7.16 8.93
C ALA A 456 -17.48 7.53 7.63
N PHE A 457 -18.14 6.56 7.01
CA PHE A 457 -18.85 6.74 5.74
C PHE A 457 -20.16 7.51 5.88
N SER A 458 -20.90 7.38 6.99
CA SER A 458 -22.16 8.12 7.21
C SER A 458 -21.98 9.63 7.27
N ARG A 459 -20.73 10.11 7.36
CA ARG A 459 -20.37 11.53 7.39
C ARG A 459 -20.02 12.08 6.01
N LEU A 460 -19.84 11.20 5.03
CA LEU A 460 -19.68 11.56 3.64
C LEU A 460 -21.06 11.95 3.10
N ILE A 461 -21.28 13.24 2.91
CA ILE A 461 -22.54 13.76 2.39
C ILE A 461 -22.46 13.77 0.86
N ARG A 462 -23.11 12.78 0.26
CA ARG A 462 -23.42 12.74 -1.17
C ARG A 462 -24.41 13.82 -1.55
N ASP A 463 -24.30 14.32 -2.76
CA ASP A 463 -25.36 15.12 -3.39
C ASP A 463 -26.28 14.21 -4.22
N SER A 464 -27.43 14.74 -4.65
CA SER A 464 -28.44 13.97 -5.40
C SER A 464 -27.95 13.38 -6.71
N ASP A 465 -26.85 13.91 -7.23
CA ASP A 465 -26.32 13.59 -8.55
C ASP A 465 -25.40 12.36 -8.53
N LEU A 466 -24.94 11.92 -7.36
CA LEU A 466 -24.17 10.69 -7.23
C LEU A 466 -25.06 9.48 -6.95
N THR A 467 -24.80 8.40 -7.69
CA THR A 467 -25.48 7.12 -7.47
C THR A 467 -25.12 6.57 -6.08
N GLU A 468 -26.09 5.89 -5.46
CA GLU A 468 -25.88 5.16 -4.21
C GLU A 468 -24.74 4.15 -4.35
N THR A 469 -23.75 4.26 -3.47
CA THR A 469 -22.62 3.31 -3.43
C THR A 469 -22.81 2.41 -2.23
N ARG A 470 -22.71 1.10 -2.43
CA ARG A 470 -22.88 0.10 -1.37
C ARG A 470 -21.53 -0.50 -1.01
N ILE A 471 -21.11 -0.39 0.24
CA ILE A 471 -19.97 -1.13 0.77
C ILE A 471 -20.46 -2.31 1.58
N VAL A 472 -19.98 -3.50 1.22
CA VAL A 472 -20.31 -4.77 1.83
C VAL A 472 -19.07 -5.30 2.55
N LEU A 473 -19.13 -5.34 3.87
CA LEU A 473 -18.10 -5.95 4.69
C LEU A 473 -18.53 -7.37 5.03
N GLN A 474 -17.67 -8.37 4.78
CA GLN A 474 -17.97 -9.78 5.04
C GLN A 474 -16.90 -10.40 5.95
N ASP A 475 -17.34 -11.03 7.03
CA ASP A 475 -16.48 -11.79 7.93
C ASP A 475 -16.62 -13.29 7.65
N TYR A 476 -15.50 -13.92 7.26
CA TYR A 476 -15.46 -15.35 6.94
C TYR A 476 -14.74 -16.12 8.04
N ASP A 477 -15.32 -17.25 8.47
CA ASP A 477 -14.53 -18.28 9.16
C ASP A 477 -13.97 -19.27 8.15
N ILE A 478 -12.73 -19.68 8.41
CA ILE A 478 -12.17 -20.87 7.79
C ILE A 478 -12.49 -22.01 8.75
N GLU A 479 -13.64 -22.65 8.53
CA GLU A 479 -13.87 -23.96 9.11
C GLU A 479 -12.92 -24.93 8.41
N LEU A 480 -11.78 -25.20 9.03
CA LEU A 480 -11.02 -26.41 8.73
C LEU A 480 -12.00 -27.55 8.95
N LYS A 481 -12.39 -28.25 7.88
CA LYS A 481 -13.10 -29.51 8.00
C LYS A 481 -12.21 -30.40 8.87
N LYS A 482 -12.50 -30.48 10.18
CA LYS A 482 -12.07 -31.63 10.96
C LYS A 482 -12.59 -32.82 10.17
N PRO A 483 -11.75 -33.79 9.74
CA PRO A 483 -12.21 -34.90 8.93
C PRO A 483 -13.43 -35.53 9.63
N SER A 484 -14.61 -35.20 9.10
CA SER A 484 -15.84 -35.35 9.85
C SER A 484 -16.35 -36.75 9.60
N LYS A 485 -15.93 -37.68 10.46
CA LYS A 485 -16.37 -39.07 10.50
C LYS A 485 -15.97 -39.88 9.24
N LYS A 486 -15.88 -41.20 9.45
CA LYS A 486 -15.45 -42.23 8.47
C LYS A 486 -15.88 -41.86 7.05
N VAL A 487 -14.91 -41.81 6.13
CA VAL A 487 -15.17 -41.83 4.69
C VAL A 487 -16.27 -42.86 4.45
N ASP A 488 -17.41 -42.43 3.90
CA ASP A 488 -18.44 -43.35 3.44
C ASP A 488 -17.91 -43.99 2.16
N TRP A 489 -17.15 -45.06 2.35
CA TRP A 489 -16.45 -45.78 1.29
C TRP A 489 -17.39 -46.19 0.16
N LYS A 490 -18.68 -46.37 0.46
CA LYS A 490 -19.66 -46.71 -0.55
C LYS A 490 -19.88 -45.58 -1.54
N LEU A 491 -20.00 -44.33 -1.05
CA LEU A 491 -20.19 -43.15 -1.90
C LEU A 491 -18.96 -42.86 -2.75
N ALA A 492 -17.77 -42.98 -2.15
CA ALA A 492 -16.50 -42.79 -2.86
C ALA A 492 -16.28 -43.84 -3.97
N LEU A 493 -16.66 -45.10 -3.71
CA LEU A 493 -16.61 -46.17 -4.72
C LEU A 493 -17.62 -45.95 -5.85
N GLU A 494 -18.80 -45.42 -5.55
CA GLU A 494 -19.82 -45.09 -6.57
C GLU A 494 -19.35 -43.95 -7.50
N GLU A 495 -18.68 -42.92 -6.97
CA GLU A 495 -18.09 -41.83 -7.78
C GLU A 495 -16.92 -42.31 -8.65
N VAL A 496 -15.98 -43.08 -8.09
CA VAL A 496 -14.84 -43.66 -8.85
C VAL A 496 -15.33 -44.59 -9.97
N SER A 497 -16.35 -45.40 -9.69
CA SER A 497 -16.99 -46.24 -10.70
C SER A 497 -17.59 -45.39 -11.84
N SER A 498 -18.25 -44.28 -11.50
CA SER A 498 -18.85 -43.38 -12.50
C SER A 498 -17.81 -42.69 -13.41
N GLU A 499 -16.62 -42.36 -12.89
CA GLU A 499 -15.52 -41.82 -13.70
C GLU A 499 -14.87 -42.88 -14.60
N LEU A 500 -14.65 -44.10 -14.10
CA LEU A 500 -14.10 -45.20 -14.90
C LEU A 500 -15.05 -45.61 -16.05
N ILE A 501 -16.37 -45.46 -15.84
CA ILE A 501 -17.38 -45.68 -16.88
C ILE A 501 -17.30 -44.62 -17.98
N LYS A 502 -16.94 -43.36 -17.66
CA LYS A 502 -16.77 -42.30 -18.67
C LYS A 502 -15.62 -42.58 -19.65
N ASP A 503 -14.64 -43.36 -19.24
CA ASP A 503 -13.51 -43.80 -20.08
C ASP A 503 -13.81 -45.07 -20.91
N GLY A 504 -15.08 -45.51 -20.96
CA GLY A 504 -15.52 -46.65 -21.78
C GLY A 504 -15.05 -48.02 -21.26
N LYS A 505 -14.52 -48.09 -20.03
CA LYS A 505 -14.14 -49.35 -19.38
C LYS A 505 -15.24 -49.79 -18.43
N SER A 506 -15.96 -50.87 -18.77
CA SER A 506 -16.83 -51.54 -17.79
C SER A 506 -15.96 -52.40 -16.87
N VAL A 507 -15.76 -51.96 -15.63
CA VAL A 507 -15.07 -52.75 -14.60
C VAL A 507 -16.13 -53.32 -13.67
N SER A 508 -16.09 -54.63 -13.39
CA SER A 508 -17.03 -55.24 -12.43
C SER A 508 -16.66 -54.86 -10.99
N LEU A 509 -17.65 -54.80 -10.09
CA LEU A 509 -17.41 -54.54 -8.65
C LEU A 509 -16.38 -55.52 -8.04
N ASP A 510 -16.31 -56.76 -8.54
CA ASP A 510 -15.35 -57.77 -8.08
C ASP A 510 -13.91 -57.50 -8.57
N GLU A 511 -13.72 -56.83 -9.71
CA GLU A 511 -12.40 -56.39 -10.19
C GLU A 511 -11.92 -55.14 -9.46
N VAL A 512 -12.85 -54.26 -9.08
CA VAL A 512 -12.61 -53.10 -8.23
C VAL A 512 -12.11 -53.55 -6.85
N GLU A 513 -12.73 -54.56 -6.23
CA GLU A 513 -12.25 -55.11 -4.94
C GLU A 513 -10.86 -55.74 -4.99
N LYS A 514 -10.44 -56.32 -6.14
CA LYS A 514 -9.10 -56.92 -6.29
C LYS A 514 -7.97 -55.90 -6.41
N ASN A 515 -8.28 -54.66 -6.82
CA ASN A 515 -7.33 -53.54 -6.94
C ASN A 515 -7.46 -52.54 -5.78
N LYS A 516 -7.80 -53.04 -4.60
CA LYS A 516 -8.03 -52.25 -3.39
C LYS A 516 -6.90 -51.25 -3.11
N ASP A 517 -5.63 -51.63 -3.30
CA ASP A 517 -4.48 -50.75 -3.04
C ASP A 517 -4.39 -49.55 -4.00
N ASP A 518 -4.79 -49.69 -5.27
CA ASP A 518 -4.77 -48.60 -6.24
C ASP A 518 -5.98 -47.68 -6.09
N ILE A 519 -7.12 -48.23 -5.63
CA ILE A 519 -8.29 -47.46 -5.22
C ILE A 519 -8.00 -46.71 -3.93
N ASP A 520 -7.35 -47.33 -2.96
CA ASP A 520 -6.95 -46.66 -1.72
C ASP A 520 -6.03 -45.47 -2.02
N LYS A 521 -5.10 -45.59 -2.99
CA LYS A 521 -4.28 -44.45 -3.47
C LYS A 521 -5.08 -43.39 -4.23
N LEU A 522 -6.06 -43.78 -5.05
CA LEU A 522 -6.89 -42.84 -5.80
C LEU A 522 -7.85 -42.10 -4.85
N VAL A 523 -8.42 -42.80 -3.89
CA VAL A 523 -9.25 -42.24 -2.82
C VAL A 523 -8.39 -41.39 -1.90
N GLU A 524 -7.17 -41.77 -1.52
CA GLU A 524 -6.24 -40.88 -0.80
C GLU A 524 -5.89 -39.65 -1.63
N LYS A 525 -5.71 -39.77 -2.94
CA LYS A 525 -5.45 -38.64 -3.84
C LYS A 525 -6.66 -37.71 -3.95
N LEU A 526 -7.86 -38.23 -4.16
CA LEU A 526 -9.11 -37.46 -4.24
C LEU A 526 -9.48 -36.86 -2.88
N ALA A 527 -9.32 -37.64 -1.81
CA ALA A 527 -9.41 -37.18 -0.44
C ALA A 527 -8.38 -36.08 -0.16
N SER A 528 -7.12 -36.20 -0.60
CA SER A 528 -6.13 -35.12 -0.43
C SER A 528 -6.49 -33.87 -1.24
N GLN A 529 -7.24 -34.02 -2.34
CA GLN A 529 -7.70 -32.92 -3.20
C GLN A 529 -8.97 -32.22 -2.67
N GLU A 530 -9.84 -32.90 -1.92
CA GLU A 530 -11.09 -32.35 -1.37
C GLU A 530 -11.15 -32.23 0.16
N ILE A 531 -10.55 -33.17 0.91
CA ILE A 531 -10.53 -33.22 2.40
C ILE A 531 -9.55 -32.18 2.98
N GLY A 532 -8.70 -31.57 2.15
CA GLY A 532 -7.81 -30.48 2.55
C GLY A 532 -8.29 -29.07 2.20
N LYS A 533 -9.38 -28.92 1.43
CA LYS A 533 -9.82 -27.58 1.01
C LYS A 533 -10.64 -26.92 2.14
N PRO A 534 -10.17 -25.80 2.70
CA PRO A 534 -10.96 -25.05 3.67
C PRO A 534 -12.32 -24.70 3.07
N ARG A 535 -13.40 -24.93 3.83
CA ARG A 535 -14.70 -24.35 3.49
C ARG A 535 -14.77 -23.00 4.18
N GLU A 536 -14.95 -21.97 3.37
CA GLU A 536 -15.28 -20.64 3.86
C GLU A 536 -16.76 -20.65 4.30
N LYS A 537 -17.00 -20.22 5.53
CA LYS A 537 -18.35 -20.03 6.06
C LYS A 537 -18.51 -18.56 6.40
N LEU A 538 -19.45 -17.89 5.74
CA LEU A 538 -19.82 -16.52 6.07
C LEU A 538 -20.39 -16.51 7.50
N LEU A 539 -19.76 -15.76 8.39
CA LEU A 539 -20.24 -15.57 9.76
C LEU A 539 -21.23 -14.43 9.84
N THR A 540 -20.82 -13.27 9.28
CA THR A 540 -21.53 -12.01 9.39
C THR A 540 -21.32 -11.20 8.13
N GLU A 541 -22.35 -10.49 7.71
CA GLU A 541 -22.31 -9.52 6.63
C GLU A 541 -22.84 -8.18 7.14
N PHE A 542 -22.18 -7.10 6.74
CA PHE A 542 -22.53 -5.74 7.12
C PHE A 542 -22.61 -4.88 5.86
N TYR A 543 -23.68 -4.09 5.75
CA TYR A 543 -23.93 -3.23 4.60
C TYR A 543 -23.86 -1.77 5.01
N ILE A 544 -23.07 -1.00 4.28
CA ILE A 544 -22.94 0.44 4.43
C ILE A 544 -23.40 1.05 3.11
N VAL A 545 -24.34 1.97 3.21
CA VAL A 545 -24.86 2.72 2.06
C VAL A 545 -24.27 4.12 2.15
N ILE A 546 -23.60 4.55 1.09
CA ILE A 546 -22.97 5.88 0.98
C ILE A 546 -23.80 6.78 0.09
#